data_AF-A0A328SXH5-F1
#
_entry.id   AF-A0A328SXH5-F1
#
_cell.length_a   1.000
_cell.length_b   1.000
_cell.length_c   1.000
_cell.angle_alpha   90.00
_cell.angle_beta   90.00
_cell.angle_gamma   90.00
#
_symmetry.space_group_name_H-M   'P 1'
#
loop_
_entity.id
_entity.type
_entity.pdbx_description
1 polymer ?
#
loop_
_entity_poly.entity_id
_entity_poly.type
_entity_poly.pdbx_seq_one_letter_code
_entity_poly.pdbx_strand_id
1 'polypeptide(L)'
;MNDAERRRQAYQRYMEMSVSGLREQWARDGRTDWAESALRDALLDAGVGSDELDAVAARRSEIAAQRLPELSATLWQYGAVGRVLALGGAFLVGGSLYHLAGMMAATVGVAVVLGTYISVLYKRQNLHRGQAMRPIARFWMTWQFIEAILITVVVVLGMLAKMLLVP
;
A
#
# COMPACT_ATOMS: atom_id res chain seq x y z
N MET A 1 25.49 7.34 -20.87
CA MET A 1 26.04 6.34 -19.93
C MET A 1 25.47 4.98 -20.28
N ASN A 2 26.33 4.09 -20.78
CA ASN A 2 25.97 2.75 -21.27
C ASN A 2 25.61 1.84 -20.06
N ASP A 3 24.72 0.86 -20.23
CA ASP A 3 24.32 -0.05 -19.16
C ASP A 3 25.49 -0.86 -18.60
N ALA A 4 26.51 -1.13 -19.43
CA ALA A 4 27.77 -1.73 -19.00
C ALA A 4 28.54 -0.87 -17.97
N GLU A 5 28.52 0.46 -18.14
CA GLU A 5 29.19 1.38 -17.20
C GLU A 5 28.40 1.49 -15.89
N ARG A 6 27.06 1.49 -15.96
CA ARG A 6 26.18 1.47 -14.78
C ARG A 6 26.39 0.21 -13.94
N ARG A 7 26.50 -0.95 -14.59
CA ARG A 7 26.75 -2.24 -13.92
C ARG A 7 28.09 -2.23 -13.17
N ARG A 8 29.17 -1.76 -13.81
CA ARG A 8 30.49 -1.67 -13.18
C ARG A 8 30.51 -0.72 -11.97
N GLN A 9 29.91 0.46 -12.09
CA GLN A 9 29.84 1.43 -10.98
C GLN A 9 28.94 0.93 -9.83
N ALA A 10 27.91 0.15 -10.12
CA ALA A 10 27.08 -0.46 -9.09
C ALA A 10 27.83 -1.59 -8.38
N TYR A 11 28.49 -2.48 -9.13
CA TYR A 11 29.30 -3.57 -8.58
C TYR A 11 30.40 -3.07 -7.65
N GLN A 12 31.14 -2.02 -8.04
CA GLN A 12 32.18 -1.43 -7.18
C GLN A 12 31.61 -0.92 -5.85
N ARG A 13 30.45 -0.26 -5.87
CA ARG A 13 29.75 0.18 -4.65
C ARG A 13 29.25 -0.99 -3.80
N TYR A 14 28.84 -2.09 -4.42
CA TYR A 14 28.38 -3.29 -3.71
C TYR A 14 29.53 -4.02 -3.03
N MET A 15 30.72 -4.05 -3.62
CA MET A 15 31.91 -4.65 -3.00
C MET A 15 32.37 -3.89 -1.74
N GLU A 16 31.98 -2.62 -1.58
CA GLU A 16 32.25 -1.83 -0.37
C GLU A 16 31.24 -2.13 0.76
N MET A 17 30.15 -2.85 0.48
CA MET A 17 29.11 -3.19 1.46
C MET A 17 29.40 -4.53 2.14
N SER A 18 28.96 -4.66 3.41
CA SER A 18 29.01 -5.95 4.10
C SER A 18 28.08 -6.96 3.42
N VAL A 19 28.43 -8.24 3.52
CA VAL A 19 27.60 -9.37 3.02
C VAL A 19 26.18 -9.32 3.59
N SER A 20 26.03 -8.90 4.85
CA SER A 20 24.72 -8.67 5.47
C SER A 20 23.93 -7.56 4.79
N GLY A 21 24.57 -6.44 4.44
CA GLY A 21 23.95 -5.33 3.71
C GLY A 21 23.60 -5.71 2.26
N LEU A 22 24.45 -6.51 1.59
CA LEU A 22 24.20 -7.03 0.25
C LEU A 22 23.01 -8.01 0.24
N ARG A 23 22.95 -8.95 1.19
CA ARG A 23 21.81 -9.87 1.33
C ARG A 23 20.52 -9.11 1.61
N GLU A 24 20.58 -8.10 2.45
CA GLU A 24 19.43 -7.27 2.77
C GLU A 24 18.97 -6.46 1.56
N GLN A 25 19.90 -5.92 0.77
CA GLN A 25 19.57 -5.21 -0.47
C GLN A 25 19.04 -6.17 -1.55
N TRP A 26 19.62 -7.36 -1.68
CA TRP A 26 19.14 -8.44 -2.55
C TRP A 26 17.74 -8.90 -2.19
N ALA A 27 17.41 -9.00 -0.90
CA ALA A 27 16.07 -9.35 -0.46
C ALA A 27 15.05 -8.23 -0.68
N ARG A 28 15.50 -6.96 -0.78
CA ARG A 28 14.64 -5.78 -0.91
C ARG A 28 14.42 -5.30 -2.33
N ASP A 29 15.40 -5.45 -3.23
CA ASP A 29 15.39 -4.88 -4.58
C ASP A 29 15.05 -5.94 -5.64
N GLY A 30 13.93 -5.75 -6.34
CA GLY A 30 13.68 -6.28 -7.68
C GLY A 30 13.85 -5.17 -8.72
N ARG A 31 15.01 -4.51 -8.70
CA ARG A 31 15.33 -3.46 -9.70
C ARG A 31 15.68 -4.09 -11.04
N THR A 32 15.65 -3.28 -12.10
CA THR A 32 16.10 -3.56 -13.48
C THR A 32 17.22 -4.61 -13.58
N ASP A 33 17.10 -5.51 -14.55
CA ASP A 33 17.94 -6.70 -14.79
C ASP A 33 19.46 -6.48 -14.60
N TRP A 34 19.97 -5.30 -15.00
CA TRP A 34 21.39 -4.96 -14.86
C TRP A 34 21.85 -4.74 -13.40
N ALA A 35 21.00 -4.19 -12.53
CA ALA A 35 21.30 -3.96 -11.11
C ALA A 35 21.23 -5.26 -10.33
N GLU A 36 20.30 -6.14 -10.70
CA GLU A 36 20.19 -7.49 -10.17
C GLU A 36 21.41 -8.33 -10.53
N SER A 37 21.84 -8.33 -11.80
CA SER A 37 23.06 -9.05 -12.19
C SER A 37 24.31 -8.58 -11.42
N ALA A 38 24.48 -7.27 -11.21
CA ALA A 38 25.62 -6.72 -10.46
C ALA A 38 25.64 -7.16 -8.98
N LEU A 39 24.46 -7.25 -8.36
CA LEU A 39 24.32 -7.56 -6.94
C LEU A 39 24.44 -9.07 -6.69
N ARG A 40 23.99 -9.89 -7.66
CA ARG A 40 24.23 -11.34 -7.69
C ARG A 40 25.72 -11.64 -7.78
N ASP A 41 26.43 -10.97 -8.70
CA ASP A 41 27.87 -11.16 -8.89
C ASP A 41 28.65 -10.79 -7.61
N ALA A 42 28.31 -9.67 -6.96
CA ALA A 42 28.94 -9.27 -5.71
C ALA A 42 28.68 -10.26 -4.55
N LEU A 43 27.50 -10.89 -4.50
CA LEU A 43 27.16 -11.90 -3.49
C LEU A 43 27.88 -13.23 -3.75
N LEU A 44 28.00 -13.64 -5.01
CA LEU A 44 28.77 -14.83 -5.40
C LEU A 44 30.25 -14.65 -5.06
N ASP A 45 30.83 -13.50 -5.37
CA ASP A 45 32.22 -13.16 -5.05
C ASP A 45 32.47 -13.06 -3.54
N ALA A 46 31.44 -12.71 -2.76
CA ALA A 46 31.46 -12.74 -1.30
C ALA A 46 31.27 -14.14 -0.69
N GLY A 47 31.14 -15.19 -1.52
CA GLY A 47 31.04 -16.58 -1.09
C GLY A 47 29.62 -17.07 -0.76
N VAL A 48 28.58 -16.33 -1.16
CA VAL A 48 27.19 -16.78 -1.04
C VAL A 48 26.88 -17.79 -2.14
N GLY A 49 26.34 -18.95 -1.78
CA GLY A 49 26.03 -20.00 -2.75
C GLY A 49 24.95 -19.60 -3.74
N SER A 50 25.09 -20.00 -5.00
CA SER A 50 24.10 -19.75 -6.07
C SER A 50 22.70 -20.26 -5.68
N ASP A 51 22.64 -21.41 -5.02
CA ASP A 51 21.38 -22.06 -4.63
C ASP A 51 20.64 -21.25 -3.55
N GLU A 52 21.38 -20.58 -2.65
CA GLU A 52 20.81 -19.68 -1.65
C GLU A 52 20.23 -18.43 -2.31
N LEU A 53 20.93 -17.88 -3.32
CA LEU A 53 20.48 -16.70 -4.07
C LEU A 53 19.23 -17.00 -4.91
N ASP A 54 19.18 -18.17 -5.55
CA ASP A 54 18.07 -18.61 -6.37
C ASP A 54 16.83 -18.93 -5.49
N ALA A 55 17.03 -19.49 -4.30
CA ALA A 55 15.95 -19.67 -3.31
C ALA A 55 15.38 -18.34 -2.81
N VAL A 56 16.23 -17.32 -2.58
CA VAL A 56 15.77 -15.97 -2.19
C VAL A 56 15.06 -15.29 -3.35
N ALA A 57 15.57 -15.41 -4.58
CA ALA A 57 14.93 -14.87 -5.78
C ALA A 57 13.54 -15.48 -6.01
N ALA A 58 13.40 -16.80 -5.85
CA ALA A 58 12.11 -17.51 -5.97
C ALA A 58 11.09 -17.06 -4.90
N ARG A 59 11.54 -16.67 -3.71
CA ARG A 59 10.69 -16.21 -2.60
C ARG A 59 10.52 -14.69 -2.53
N ARG A 60 11.12 -13.90 -3.42
CA ARG A 60 11.03 -12.43 -3.37
C ARG A 60 9.62 -11.90 -3.45
N SER A 61 8.75 -12.50 -4.26
CA SER A 61 7.34 -12.10 -4.35
C SER A 61 6.60 -12.31 -3.03
N GLU A 62 6.89 -13.40 -2.32
CA GLU A 62 6.35 -13.68 -0.98
C GLU A 62 6.96 -12.77 0.09
N ILE A 63 8.27 -12.50 0.04
CA ILE A 63 8.96 -11.57 0.95
C ILE A 63 8.43 -10.14 0.75
N ALA A 64 8.20 -9.71 -0.49
CA ALA A 64 7.60 -8.43 -0.82
C ALA A 64 6.13 -8.35 -0.37
N ALA A 65 5.37 -9.45 -0.51
CA ALA A 65 3.99 -9.53 -0.02
C ALA A 65 3.88 -9.55 1.50
N GLN A 66 4.87 -10.11 2.21
CA GLN A 66 4.97 -10.11 3.67
C GLN A 66 5.57 -8.81 4.23
N ARG A 67 6.05 -7.91 3.36
CA ARG A 67 6.59 -6.63 3.78
C ARG A 67 5.43 -5.77 4.32
N LEU A 68 5.42 -5.63 5.64
CA LEU A 68 4.47 -4.78 6.35
C LEU A 68 4.51 -3.37 5.74
N PRO A 69 3.36 -2.81 5.35
CA PRO A 69 3.34 -1.48 4.79
C PRO A 69 3.91 -0.46 5.77
N GLU A 70 4.59 0.57 5.28
CA GLU A 70 5.06 1.63 6.15
C GLU A 70 3.89 2.30 6.88
N LEU A 71 4.07 2.56 8.18
CA LEU A 71 3.08 3.23 9.02
C LEU A 71 2.75 4.64 8.49
N SER A 72 3.76 5.36 8.01
CA SER A 72 3.63 6.66 7.34
C SER A 72 2.74 6.57 6.10
N ALA A 73 2.95 5.56 5.25
CA ALA A 73 2.13 5.31 4.08
C ALA A 73 0.68 4.98 4.47
N THR A 74 0.47 4.22 5.53
CA THR A 74 -0.87 3.92 6.04
C THR A 74 -1.60 5.18 6.54
N LEU A 75 -0.92 6.06 7.29
CA LEU A 75 -1.52 7.29 7.80
C LEU A 75 -1.77 8.35 6.70
N TRP A 76 -0.83 8.54 5.78
CA TRP A 76 -0.94 9.59 4.77
C TRP A 76 -1.61 9.14 3.48
N GLN A 77 -1.14 8.06 2.87
CA GLN A 77 -1.66 7.61 1.58
C GLN A 77 -3.03 6.96 1.73
N TYR A 78 -3.22 6.11 2.74
CA TYR A 78 -4.48 5.41 2.93
C TYR A 78 -5.43 6.16 3.87
N GLY A 79 -4.91 6.92 4.83
CA GLY A 79 -5.73 7.79 5.68
C GLY A 79 -6.18 9.05 4.94
N ALA A 80 -5.28 10.02 4.72
CA ALA A 80 -5.67 11.32 4.16
C ALA A 80 -6.00 11.25 2.66
N VAL A 81 -5.07 10.78 1.82
CA VAL A 81 -5.25 10.75 0.37
C VAL A 81 -6.35 9.76 -0.03
N GLY A 82 -6.33 8.56 0.56
CA GLY A 82 -7.33 7.52 0.33
C GLY A 82 -8.75 8.00 0.63
N ARG A 83 -8.93 8.79 1.69
CA ARG A 83 -10.24 9.39 2.03
C ARG A 83 -10.69 10.41 0.99
N VAL A 84 -9.80 11.30 0.55
CA VAL A 84 -10.14 12.28 -0.51
C VAL A 84 -10.56 11.56 -1.79
N LEU A 85 -9.84 10.50 -2.18
CA LEU A 85 -10.19 9.68 -3.33
C LEU A 85 -11.52 8.94 -3.13
N ALA A 86 -11.77 8.39 -1.94
CA ALA A 86 -13.02 7.70 -1.64
C ALA A 86 -14.22 8.66 -1.69
N LEU A 87 -14.08 9.87 -1.16
CA LEU A 87 -15.12 10.91 -1.21
C LEU A 87 -15.36 11.40 -2.64
N GLY A 88 -14.30 11.67 -3.40
CA GLY A 88 -14.41 12.05 -4.80
C GLY A 88 -15.06 10.95 -5.64
N GLY A 89 -14.65 9.69 -5.44
CA GLY A 89 -15.24 8.53 -6.09
C GLY A 89 -16.72 8.34 -5.71
N ALA A 90 -17.07 8.50 -4.44
CA ALA A 90 -18.45 8.44 -3.97
C ALA A 90 -19.30 9.54 -4.62
N PHE A 91 -18.79 10.77 -4.73
CA PHE A 91 -19.50 11.86 -5.39
C PHE A 91 -19.74 11.57 -6.89
N LEU A 92 -18.71 11.09 -7.60
CA LEU A 92 -18.82 10.75 -9.02
C LEU A 92 -19.79 9.57 -9.26
N VAL A 93 -19.67 8.50 -8.48
CA VAL A 93 -20.56 7.33 -8.57
C VAL A 93 -21.99 7.71 -8.19
N GLY A 94 -22.16 8.44 -7.09
CA GLY A 94 -23.46 8.91 -6.64
C GLY A 94 -24.15 9.80 -7.68
N GLY A 95 -23.44 10.77 -8.25
CA GLY A 95 -23.97 11.63 -9.32
C GLY A 95 -24.35 10.83 -10.57
N SER A 96 -23.46 9.93 -11.02
CA SER A 96 -23.69 9.13 -12.23
C SER A 96 -24.89 8.19 -12.07
N LEU A 97 -24.96 7.47 -10.95
CA LEU A 97 -26.07 6.54 -10.68
C LEU A 97 -27.38 7.27 -10.41
N TYR A 98 -27.34 8.45 -9.81
CA TYR A 98 -28.54 9.26 -9.62
C TYR A 98 -29.18 9.61 -10.96
N HIS A 99 -28.39 10.04 -11.95
CA HIS A 99 -28.89 10.37 -13.28
C HIS A 99 -29.36 9.16 -14.08
N LEU A 100 -28.73 7.99 -13.91
CA LEU A 100 -29.04 6.80 -14.71
C LEU A 100 -30.16 5.92 -14.14
N ALA A 101 -30.19 5.76 -12.81
CA ALA A 101 -31.01 4.77 -12.13
C ALA A 101 -31.71 5.31 -10.87
N GLY A 102 -31.62 6.62 -10.62
CA GLY A 102 -32.32 7.29 -9.53
C GLY A 102 -31.60 7.23 -8.18
N MET A 103 -32.27 7.79 -7.15
CA MET A 103 -31.68 8.01 -5.83
C MET A 103 -31.31 6.73 -5.09
N MET A 104 -32.09 5.65 -5.24
CA MET A 104 -31.78 4.37 -4.59
C MET A 104 -30.46 3.79 -5.09
N ALA A 105 -30.25 3.79 -6.41
CA ALA A 105 -29.00 3.34 -7.02
C ALA A 105 -27.80 4.20 -6.60
N ALA A 106 -27.99 5.53 -6.54
CA ALA A 106 -26.97 6.46 -6.06
C ALA A 106 -26.53 6.16 -4.62
N THR A 107 -27.49 5.96 -3.72
CA THR A 107 -27.22 5.64 -2.30
C THR A 107 -26.46 4.33 -2.16
N VAL A 108 -26.87 3.28 -2.89
CA VAL A 108 -26.16 1.99 -2.88
C VAL A 108 -24.74 2.14 -3.41
N GLY A 109 -24.54 2.85 -4.52
CA GLY A 109 -23.20 3.05 -5.09
C GLY A 109 -22.26 3.83 -4.17
N VAL A 110 -22.76 4.89 -3.53
CA VAL A 110 -22.01 5.65 -2.52
C VAL A 110 -21.63 4.76 -1.34
N ALA A 111 -22.57 3.96 -0.82
CA ALA A 111 -22.30 3.02 0.28
C ALA A 111 -21.24 1.98 -0.10
N VAL A 112 -21.27 1.46 -1.33
CA VAL A 112 -20.27 0.50 -1.83
C VAL A 112 -18.87 1.11 -1.90
N VAL A 113 -18.72 2.33 -2.43
CA VAL A 113 -17.42 3.00 -2.51
C VAL A 113 -16.84 3.25 -1.13
N LEU A 114 -17.62 3.83 -0.22
CA LEU A 114 -17.18 4.16 1.13
C LEU A 114 -16.93 2.90 1.98
N GLY A 115 -17.78 1.87 1.84
CA GLY A 115 -17.61 0.57 2.49
C GLY A 115 -16.35 -0.17 2.02
N THR A 116 -16.04 -0.08 0.72
CA THR A 116 -14.80 -0.63 0.16
C THR A 116 -13.59 0.08 0.75
N TYR A 117 -13.63 1.41 0.82
CA TYR A 117 -12.57 2.20 1.44
C TYR A 117 -12.35 1.82 2.91
N ILE A 118 -13.42 1.72 3.72
CA ILE A 118 -13.34 1.27 5.12
C ILE A 118 -12.72 -0.12 5.22
N SER A 119 -13.11 -1.04 4.33
CA SER A 119 -12.60 -2.42 4.32
C SER A 119 -11.09 -2.47 4.04
N VAL A 120 -10.61 -1.65 3.08
CA VAL A 120 -9.17 -1.52 2.78
C VAL A 120 -8.41 -0.94 3.98
N LEU A 121 -8.96 0.12 4.59
CA LEU A 121 -8.35 0.77 5.75
C LEU A 121 -8.27 -0.20 6.94
N TYR A 122 -9.34 -0.95 7.21
CA TYR A 122 -9.41 -1.96 8.26
C TYR A 122 -8.38 -3.08 8.05
N LYS A 123 -8.29 -3.63 6.84
CA LYS A 123 -7.30 -4.66 6.50
C LYS A 123 -5.88 -4.15 6.76
N ARG A 124 -5.57 -2.90 6.38
CA ARG A 124 -4.25 -2.30 6.63
C ARG A 124 -3.98 -2.07 8.12
N GLN A 125 -4.96 -1.66 8.90
CA GLN A 125 -4.78 -1.52 10.36
C GLN A 125 -4.52 -2.85 11.05
N ASN A 126 -5.20 -3.92 10.61
CA ASN A 126 -4.98 -5.25 11.16
C ASN A 126 -3.56 -5.77 10.91
N LEU A 127 -2.94 -5.41 9.77
CA LEU A 127 -1.53 -5.74 9.51
C LEU A 127 -0.58 -5.13 10.56
N HIS A 128 -0.98 -4.06 11.23
CA HIS A 128 -0.15 -3.38 12.23
C HIS A 128 -0.43 -3.87 13.67
N ARG A 129 -1.52 -4.61 13.95
CA ARG A 129 -1.95 -4.96 15.34
C ARG A 129 -0.91 -5.69 16.19
N GLY A 130 0.06 -6.39 15.59
CA GLY A 130 1.14 -7.09 16.30
C GLY A 130 2.42 -6.27 16.55
N GLN A 131 2.48 -5.01 16.12
CA GLN A 131 3.70 -4.21 16.20
C GLN A 131 3.77 -3.36 17.46
N ALA A 132 4.99 -3.21 17.99
CA ALA A 132 5.32 -2.24 19.04
C ALA A 132 5.26 -0.80 18.49
N MET A 133 4.06 -0.30 18.26
CA MET A 133 3.85 1.08 17.82
C MET A 133 3.94 2.06 18.98
N ARG A 134 4.50 3.24 18.70
CA ARG A 134 4.38 4.41 19.57
C ARG A 134 2.88 4.68 19.88
N PRO A 135 2.52 5.02 21.13
CA PRO A 135 1.13 5.26 21.53
C PRO A 135 0.42 6.27 20.61
N ILE A 136 1.12 7.33 20.20
CA ILE A 136 0.58 8.37 19.33
C ILE A 136 0.18 7.85 17.94
N ALA A 137 0.95 6.92 17.37
CA ALA A 137 0.66 6.32 16.08
C ALA A 137 -0.62 5.45 16.12
N ARG A 138 -0.81 4.72 17.23
CA ARG A 138 -2.04 3.94 17.45
C ARG A 138 -3.25 4.86 17.59
N PHE A 139 -3.12 5.95 18.35
CA PHE A 139 -4.17 6.95 18.49
C PHE A 139 -4.59 7.51 17.11
N TRP A 140 -3.63 7.96 16.30
CA TRP A 140 -3.91 8.51 14.98
C TRP A 140 -4.57 7.50 14.03
N MET A 141 -4.13 6.24 14.04
CA MET A 141 -4.79 5.21 13.23
C MET A 141 -6.22 4.96 13.67
N THR A 142 -6.46 4.78 14.98
CA THR A 142 -7.81 4.58 15.51
C THR A 142 -8.71 5.77 15.19
N TRP A 143 -8.19 7.01 15.36
CA TRP A 143 -8.91 8.23 15.04
C TRP A 143 -9.32 8.29 13.56
N GLN A 144 -8.41 8.02 12.63
CA GLN A 144 -8.70 8.02 11.20
C GLN A 144 -9.79 7.01 10.80
N PHE A 145 -9.84 5.86 11.49
CA PHE A 145 -10.85 4.83 11.26
C PHE A 145 -12.23 5.26 11.77
N ILE A 146 -12.29 5.79 13.00
CA ILE A 146 -13.53 6.34 13.57
C ILE A 146 -14.09 7.45 12.67
N GLU A 147 -13.22 8.37 12.23
CA GLU A 147 -13.61 9.46 11.34
C GLU A 147 -14.13 8.95 9.99
N ALA A 148 -13.51 7.92 9.40
CA ALA A 148 -13.99 7.31 8.16
C ALA A 148 -15.38 6.67 8.31
N ILE A 149 -15.64 6.00 9.44
CA ILE A 149 -16.95 5.43 9.76
C ILE A 149 -17.98 6.56 9.92
N LEU A 150 -17.66 7.59 10.71
CA LEU A 150 -18.56 8.72 10.95
C LEU A 150 -18.96 9.41 9.65
N ILE A 151 -17.99 9.71 8.79
CA ILE A 151 -18.25 10.31 7.47
C ILE A 151 -19.19 9.42 6.66
N THR A 152 -18.93 8.12 6.63
CA THR A 152 -19.78 7.17 5.88
C THR A 152 -21.20 7.14 6.40
N VAL A 153 -21.38 7.09 7.73
CA VAL A 153 -22.70 7.11 8.37
C VAL A 153 -23.43 8.41 8.04
N VAL A 154 -22.77 9.57 8.17
CA VAL A 154 -23.37 10.88 7.87
C VAL A 154 -23.80 10.98 6.41
N VAL A 155 -22.95 10.57 5.47
CA VAL A 155 -23.24 10.62 4.03
C VAL A 155 -24.42 9.71 3.69
N VAL A 156 -24.40 8.45 4.13
CA VAL A 156 -25.45 7.48 3.81
C VAL A 156 -26.78 7.87 4.47
N LEU A 157 -26.77 8.26 5.74
CA LEU A 157 -27.99 8.71 6.42
C LEU A 157 -28.54 10.00 5.80
N GLY A 158 -27.69 10.93 5.40
CA GLY A 158 -28.12 12.15 4.70
C GLY A 158 -28.81 11.84 3.37
N MET A 159 -28.30 10.88 2.61
CA MET A 159 -28.92 10.43 1.36
C MET A 159 -30.25 9.70 1.60
N LEU A 160 -30.32 8.83 2.62
CA LEU A 160 -31.56 8.14 3.00
C LEU A 160 -32.63 9.12 3.50
N ALA A 161 -32.26 10.11 4.32
CA ALA A 161 -33.17 11.15 4.77
C ALA A 161 -33.74 11.94 3.58
N LYS A 162 -32.89 12.28 2.59
CA LYS A 162 -33.34 12.94 1.36
C LYS A 162 -34.33 12.08 0.56
N MET A 163 -34.13 10.76 0.52
CA MET A 163 -35.05 9.82 -0.12
C MET A 163 -36.41 9.73 0.58
N LEU A 164 -36.44 9.90 1.90
CA LEU A 164 -37.69 9.87 2.69
C LEU A 164 -38.46 11.20 2.65
N LEU A 165 -37.76 12.32 2.39
CA LEU A 165 -38.34 13.68 2.44
C LEU A 165 -38.79 14.20 1.06
N VAL A 166 -38.39 13.56 -0.04
CA VAL A 166 -38.79 13.92 -1.40
C VAL A 166 -39.61 12.76 -1.97
N PRO A 167 -40.95 12.87 -2.03
CA PRO A 167 -41.82 11.84 -2.63
C PRO A 167 -41.61 11.71 -4.14
#